data_AF-A0A9X3P3Q6-F1
#
_entry.id   AF-A0A9X3P3Q6-F1
#
_cell.length_a   1.000
_cell.length_b   1.000
_cell.length_c   1.000
_cell.angle_alpha   90.00
_cell.angle_beta   90.00
_cell.angle_gamma   90.00
#
_symmetry.space_group_name_H-M   'P 1'
#
loop_
_entity.id
_entity.type
_entity.pdbx_description
1 polymer ?
#
loop_
_entity_poly.entity_id
_entity_poly.type
_entity_poly.pdbx_seq_one_letter_code
_entity_poly.pdbx_strand_id
1 'polypeptide(L)'
;MFKIGVGAAALGVAATATVTALAEEAGTAAAWHSKLVYPGSDGRLVYAADAEGKKIADFSWAGYRNGEAAIPDVPVVKTISPVSGDNTAHIQQALDEVSTMPKGSNGFRGALLLKPGHYNVAGTVRMNQTGVVLRGSGKGADTASNTVITGTGGADVTTVLQVGGTSGSWDSQVAGTKTDVTSSLVEAGSRRLTLASTANLKVGDNIIITHPCTQAWINAINGGGVKDVAPWAVDSLPIVYNRFIKEIHGNDIVICAPVFNALKRSYSQSYVYKWDRAKLVTNVGVENLRIDMGYPAEQDEDHPANCIVVTRAEDAFVRDATLLHFSVSGVSVQRSTRVTVQDVRASHPRSRIEGGRRYNFSAGAQAQQVLFRGLWATHARHAFIATGTSTCSGNVWLDGYNEYGYSESGGHHRWSQGLLYDNIKELKSQSDKAWVLSLHNRGDLGSGHGWSSVNSVAWNCTVDNGKRLCVQRPPTSQNFAIGTTGAVSKDNWYTTHQLGYVEGTNKPGLDPSSLYLAQLADRLGT
;
A
#
# COMPACT_ATOMS: atom_id res chain seq x y z
N MET A 1 13.63 0.05 -83.97
CA MET A 1 12.19 0.04 -83.63
C MET A 1 12.04 -0.71 -82.30
N PHE A 2 11.41 -0.05 -81.33
CA PHE A 2 11.00 -0.48 -79.97
C PHE A 2 10.64 -1.98 -79.82
N LYS A 3 10.83 -2.68 -78.70
CA LYS A 3 10.52 -2.35 -77.28
C LYS A 3 11.40 -3.10 -76.27
N ILE A 4 11.47 -2.49 -75.10
CA ILE A 4 12.14 -2.84 -73.84
C ILE A 4 11.37 -3.90 -73.05
N GLY A 5 12.07 -4.71 -72.27
CA GLY A 5 11.53 -5.49 -71.14
C GLY A 5 12.64 -5.99 -70.22
N VAL A 6 12.91 -5.25 -69.14
CA VAL A 6 13.92 -5.55 -68.11
C VAL A 6 13.20 -6.16 -66.90
N GLY A 7 13.67 -7.32 -66.42
CA GLY A 7 13.23 -7.95 -65.17
C GLY A 7 14.09 -7.48 -64.00
N ALA A 8 13.44 -6.91 -62.98
CA ALA A 8 14.05 -6.23 -61.85
C ALA A 8 14.50 -7.18 -60.72
N ALA A 9 15.65 -6.86 -60.11
CA ALA A 9 16.12 -7.39 -58.85
C ALA A 9 15.40 -6.69 -57.68
N ALA A 10 14.87 -7.47 -56.73
CA ALA A 10 14.26 -6.96 -55.51
C ALA A 10 15.33 -6.75 -54.42
N LEU A 11 15.65 -5.49 -54.13
CA LEU A 11 16.40 -5.06 -52.95
C LEU A 11 15.41 -4.89 -51.78
N GLY A 12 15.72 -5.53 -50.66
CA GLY A 12 14.99 -5.38 -49.41
C GLY A 12 15.18 -3.99 -48.80
N VAL A 13 14.08 -3.31 -48.52
CA VAL A 13 14.07 -2.03 -47.79
C VAL A 13 13.90 -2.32 -46.31
N ALA A 14 14.94 -2.05 -45.52
CA ALA A 14 14.84 -1.96 -44.08
C ALA A 14 14.05 -0.69 -43.71
N ALA A 15 12.87 -0.86 -43.13
CA ALA A 15 12.08 0.25 -42.61
C ALA A 15 12.67 0.70 -41.26
N THR A 16 13.56 1.69 -41.29
CA THR A 16 13.91 2.48 -40.10
C THR A 16 12.71 3.37 -39.76
N ALA A 17 11.95 2.98 -38.73
CA ALA A 17 10.95 3.85 -38.12
C ALA A 17 11.66 4.98 -37.38
N THR A 18 11.78 6.14 -38.03
CA THR A 18 12.16 7.39 -37.36
C THR A 18 11.03 7.79 -36.44
N VAL A 19 11.23 7.62 -35.13
CA VAL A 19 10.41 8.26 -34.10
C VAL A 19 10.67 9.76 -34.21
N THR A 20 9.81 10.48 -34.93
CA THR A 20 9.74 11.93 -34.80
C THR A 20 9.20 12.21 -33.40
N ALA A 21 10.12 12.50 -32.48
CA ALA A 21 9.78 13.05 -31.19
C ALA A 21 9.15 14.43 -31.43
N LEU A 22 7.83 14.54 -31.23
CA LEU A 22 7.21 15.82 -30.96
C LEU A 22 7.65 16.22 -29.54
N ALA A 23 8.83 16.83 -29.44
CA ALA A 23 9.18 17.61 -28.28
C ALA A 23 8.33 18.88 -28.32
N GLU A 24 7.15 18.81 -27.72
CA GLU A 24 6.44 20.00 -27.30
C GLU A 24 7.34 20.66 -26.24
N GLU A 25 7.83 21.88 -26.49
CA GLU A 25 8.51 22.70 -25.50
C GLU A 25 7.50 22.98 -24.36
N ALA A 26 7.43 22.08 -23.40
CA ALA A 26 6.83 22.35 -22.12
C ALA A 26 7.71 23.39 -21.42
N GLY A 27 7.38 24.67 -21.60
CA GLY A 27 7.98 25.74 -20.81
C GLY A 27 7.96 25.33 -19.35
N THR A 28 9.13 25.37 -18.69
CA THR A 28 9.26 24.96 -17.28
C THR A 28 8.33 25.84 -16.44
N ALA A 29 7.19 25.29 -16.02
CA ALA A 29 6.26 25.99 -15.15
C ALA A 29 7.03 26.45 -13.91
N ALA A 30 6.80 27.70 -13.48
CA ALA A 30 7.44 28.22 -12.28
C ALA A 30 7.10 27.32 -11.08
N ALA A 31 8.14 26.90 -10.35
CA ALA A 31 7.95 26.08 -9.16
C ALA A 31 7.10 26.82 -8.12
N TRP A 32 6.26 26.08 -7.41
CA TRP A 32 5.48 26.61 -6.29
C TRP A 32 5.41 25.59 -5.17
N HIS A 33 5.37 26.08 -3.94
CA HIS A 33 5.24 25.24 -2.75
C HIS A 33 3.82 25.28 -2.20
N SER A 34 3.37 24.15 -1.65
CA SER A 34 2.15 24.11 -0.85
C SER A 34 2.26 25.03 0.36
N LYS A 35 1.15 25.63 0.78
CA LYS A 35 1.08 26.38 2.05
C LYS A 35 1.20 25.48 3.28
N LEU A 36 0.96 24.17 3.16
CA LEU A 36 0.90 23.25 4.29
C LEU A 36 2.21 22.50 4.54
N VAL A 37 2.92 22.12 3.47
CA VAL A 37 4.23 21.47 3.57
C VAL A 37 5.14 22.04 2.50
N TYR A 38 6.26 22.63 2.93
CA TYR A 38 7.21 23.33 2.06
C TYR A 38 8.62 23.33 2.67
N PRO A 39 9.68 23.46 1.87
CA PRO A 39 11.04 23.63 2.39
C PRO A 39 11.18 24.99 3.11
N GLY A 40 11.74 24.97 4.31
CA GLY A 40 12.12 26.14 5.08
C GLY A 40 13.44 26.74 4.59
N SER A 41 13.83 27.87 5.19
CA SER A 41 15.08 28.57 4.85
C SER A 41 16.34 27.73 5.11
N ASP A 42 16.24 26.73 5.98
CA ASP A 42 17.30 25.77 6.33
C ASP A 42 17.26 24.49 5.48
N GLY A 43 16.38 24.43 4.48
CA GLY A 43 16.14 23.25 3.63
C GLY A 43 15.31 22.16 4.30
N ARG A 44 14.90 22.31 5.57
CA ARG A 44 14.06 21.35 6.29
C ARG A 44 12.60 21.55 5.96
N LEU A 45 11.80 20.49 5.96
CA LEU A 45 10.36 20.63 5.74
C LEU A 45 9.66 21.34 6.90
N VAL A 46 8.90 22.37 6.57
CA VAL A 46 8.00 23.09 7.48
C VAL A 46 6.59 22.54 7.33
N TYR A 47 5.93 22.27 8.46
CA TYR A 47 4.57 21.73 8.52
C TYR A 47 3.61 22.75 9.15
N ALA A 48 2.89 23.47 8.30
CA ALA A 48 1.84 24.39 8.72
C ALA A 48 0.52 23.65 8.97
N ALA A 49 -0.29 24.21 9.85
CA ALA A 49 -1.65 23.76 10.06
C ALA A 49 -2.61 24.45 9.08
N ASP A 50 -3.71 23.78 8.76
CA ASP A 50 -4.87 24.42 8.11
C ASP A 50 -5.62 25.35 9.08
N ALA A 51 -6.71 25.95 8.61
CA ALA A 51 -7.51 26.89 9.37
C ALA A 51 -8.17 26.26 10.63
N GLU A 52 -8.30 24.93 10.65
CA GLU A 52 -8.86 24.15 11.75
C GLU A 52 -7.77 23.51 12.65
N GLY A 53 -6.50 23.86 12.43
CA GLY A 53 -5.38 23.37 13.23
C GLY A 53 -4.88 21.97 12.83
N LYS A 54 -5.35 21.40 11.71
CA LYS A 54 -4.93 20.07 11.24
C LYS A 54 -3.69 20.17 10.37
N LYS A 55 -2.79 19.20 10.53
CA LYS A 55 -1.51 19.12 9.82
C LYS A 55 -1.43 17.87 8.99
N ILE A 56 -0.71 17.96 7.86
CA ILE A 56 -0.28 16.78 7.10
C ILE A 56 0.76 16.02 7.94
N ALA A 57 0.57 14.71 8.08
CA ALA A 57 1.46 13.86 8.85
C ALA A 57 2.73 13.48 8.06
N ASP A 58 3.77 13.05 8.78
CA ASP A 58 4.98 12.47 8.20
C ASP A 58 4.73 11.00 7.78
N PHE A 59 4.80 10.73 6.48
CA PHE A 59 4.61 9.40 5.87
C PHE A 59 5.93 8.67 5.61
N SER A 60 7.08 9.31 5.84
CA SER A 60 8.41 8.79 5.47
C SER A 60 8.81 7.50 6.19
N TRP A 61 8.05 7.08 7.19
CA TRP A 61 8.26 5.84 7.93
C TRP A 61 7.67 4.60 7.24
N ALA A 62 7.00 4.76 6.10
CA ALA A 62 6.51 3.65 5.30
C ALA A 62 7.66 2.94 4.56
N GLY A 63 7.57 1.62 4.46
CA GLY A 63 8.51 0.78 3.68
C GLY A 63 9.47 -0.05 4.54
N TYR A 64 10.18 -0.96 3.86
CA TYR A 64 11.21 -1.83 4.40
C TYR A 64 12.18 -1.07 5.30
N ARG A 65 12.31 -1.51 6.57
CA ARG A 65 13.14 -0.84 7.59
C ARG A 65 12.88 0.66 7.71
N ASN A 66 11.63 1.09 7.53
CA ASN A 66 11.22 2.49 7.51
C ASN A 66 11.96 3.34 6.46
N GLY A 67 12.45 2.76 5.36
CA GLY A 67 13.26 3.49 4.37
C GLY A 67 14.66 3.90 4.86
N GLU A 68 15.10 3.46 6.04
CA GLU A 68 16.45 3.72 6.58
C GLU A 68 17.52 2.81 5.94
N ALA A 69 17.10 1.80 5.19
CA ALA A 69 17.98 0.90 4.47
C ALA A 69 17.34 0.50 3.14
N ALA A 70 18.17 0.32 2.11
CA ALA A 70 17.75 -0.29 0.85
C ALA A 70 17.33 -1.75 1.08
N ILE A 71 16.47 -2.27 0.19
CA ILE A 71 16.16 -3.70 0.13
C ILE A 71 17.46 -4.43 -0.28
N PRO A 72 17.94 -5.41 0.51
CA PRO A 72 19.25 -6.01 0.27
C PRO A 72 19.20 -7.09 -0.81
N ASP A 73 20.31 -7.25 -1.53
CA ASP A 73 20.54 -8.40 -2.40
C ASP A 73 21.03 -9.60 -1.56
N VAL A 74 20.09 -10.44 -1.14
CA VAL A 74 20.37 -11.59 -0.29
C VAL A 74 21.11 -12.68 -1.08
N PRO A 75 22.23 -13.25 -0.59
CA PRO A 75 22.96 -14.31 -1.28
C PRO A 75 22.09 -15.54 -1.58
N VAL A 76 22.25 -16.13 -2.77
CA VAL A 76 21.62 -17.40 -3.12
C VAL A 76 22.35 -18.52 -2.39
N VAL A 77 21.58 -19.35 -1.69
CA VAL A 77 22.09 -20.49 -0.91
C VAL A 77 21.53 -21.82 -1.38
N LYS A 78 20.42 -21.79 -2.13
CA LYS A 78 19.84 -22.96 -2.78
C LYS A 78 19.29 -22.56 -4.14
N THR A 79 19.36 -23.48 -5.10
CA THR A 79 18.84 -23.28 -6.45
C THR A 79 18.11 -24.53 -6.90
N ILE A 80 16.93 -24.36 -7.50
CA ILE A 80 16.16 -25.46 -8.09
C ILE A 80 15.72 -25.13 -9.53
N SER A 81 15.49 -26.17 -10.31
CA SER A 81 14.80 -26.14 -11.60
C SER A 81 13.35 -26.61 -11.41
N PRO A 82 12.41 -26.28 -12.33
CA PRO A 82 11.07 -26.83 -12.24
C PRO A 82 11.08 -28.35 -12.42
N VAL A 83 10.07 -29.01 -11.85
CA VAL A 83 9.73 -30.41 -12.11
C VAL A 83 8.47 -30.49 -12.97
N SER A 84 8.27 -31.64 -13.64
CA SER A 84 7.02 -31.90 -14.35
C SER A 84 5.84 -31.98 -13.37
N GLY A 85 4.69 -31.44 -13.78
CA GLY A 85 3.48 -31.40 -12.94
C GLY A 85 3.52 -30.30 -11.87
N ASP A 86 2.91 -30.58 -10.71
CA ASP A 86 2.79 -29.63 -9.60
C ASP A 86 4.12 -29.44 -8.85
N ASN A 87 4.55 -28.19 -8.76
CA ASN A 87 5.77 -27.74 -8.10
C ASN A 87 5.51 -27.23 -6.68
N THR A 88 4.27 -27.25 -6.18
CA THR A 88 3.92 -26.74 -4.83
C THR A 88 4.82 -27.35 -3.75
N ALA A 89 4.87 -28.67 -3.65
CA ALA A 89 5.69 -29.36 -2.65
C ALA A 89 7.19 -29.20 -2.91
N HIS A 90 7.60 -29.17 -4.19
CA HIS A 90 9.00 -29.01 -4.60
C HIS A 90 9.58 -27.66 -4.15
N ILE A 91 8.84 -26.57 -4.40
CA ILE A 91 9.24 -25.23 -3.96
C ILE A 91 9.17 -25.14 -2.43
N GLN A 92 8.13 -25.69 -1.80
CA GLN A 92 7.98 -25.65 -0.34
C GLN A 92 9.16 -26.34 0.36
N GLN A 93 9.51 -27.55 -0.07
CA GLN A 93 10.64 -28.30 0.50
C GLN A 93 11.95 -27.51 0.38
N ALA A 94 12.18 -26.85 -0.77
CA ALA A 94 13.38 -26.04 -0.95
C ALA A 94 13.41 -24.80 -0.05
N LEU A 95 12.27 -24.16 0.20
CA LEU A 95 12.15 -23.07 1.17
C LEU A 95 12.35 -23.56 2.61
N ASP A 96 11.83 -24.74 2.94
CA ASP A 96 11.98 -25.35 4.26
C ASP A 96 13.46 -25.64 4.54
N GLU A 97 14.21 -26.13 3.55
CA GLU A 97 15.66 -26.31 3.67
C GLU A 97 16.40 -25.00 3.92
N VAL A 98 16.13 -23.94 3.14
CA VAL A 98 16.73 -22.60 3.39
C VAL A 98 16.36 -22.09 4.78
N SER A 99 15.16 -22.40 5.26
CA SER A 99 14.69 -22.00 6.59
C SER A 99 15.48 -22.63 7.73
N THR A 100 16.14 -23.77 7.51
CA THR A 100 17.02 -24.40 8.51
C THR A 100 18.42 -23.79 8.57
N MET A 101 18.82 -23.03 7.54
CA MET A 101 20.17 -22.46 7.46
C MET A 101 20.40 -21.41 8.55
N PRO A 102 21.63 -21.25 9.08
CA PRO A 102 21.93 -20.24 10.10
C PRO A 102 21.55 -18.84 9.65
N LYS A 103 20.97 -18.06 10.56
CA LYS A 103 20.65 -16.65 10.30
C LYS A 103 21.94 -15.82 10.41
N GLY A 104 22.30 -15.13 9.33
CA GLY A 104 23.40 -14.18 9.30
C GLY A 104 23.14 -12.91 10.13
N SER A 105 24.20 -12.11 10.31
CA SER A 105 24.15 -10.85 11.08
C SER A 105 23.20 -9.82 10.47
N ASN A 106 22.96 -9.88 9.16
CA ASN A 106 22.01 -9.04 8.43
C ASN A 106 20.53 -9.43 8.66
N GLY A 107 20.27 -10.54 9.37
CA GLY A 107 18.93 -11.05 9.65
C GLY A 107 18.40 -12.07 8.63
N PHE A 108 19.19 -12.42 7.61
CA PHE A 108 18.81 -13.36 6.55
C PHE A 108 19.50 -14.72 6.68
N ARG A 109 18.81 -15.78 6.27
CA ARG A 109 19.32 -17.15 6.11
C ARG A 109 19.81 -17.40 4.69
N GLY A 110 19.17 -16.77 3.71
CA GLY A 110 19.57 -16.80 2.31
C GLY A 110 18.37 -16.76 1.36
N ALA A 111 18.67 -16.76 0.07
CA ALA A 111 17.68 -16.80 -1.00
C ALA A 111 17.61 -18.20 -1.64
N LEU A 112 16.38 -18.69 -1.86
CA LEU A 112 16.08 -19.75 -2.80
C LEU A 112 15.95 -19.14 -4.20
N LEU A 113 16.79 -19.56 -5.13
CA LEU A 113 16.69 -19.21 -6.55
C LEU A 113 15.89 -20.26 -7.32
N LEU A 114 14.82 -19.83 -7.98
CA LEU A 114 14.15 -20.57 -9.04
C LEU A 114 14.82 -20.23 -10.37
N LYS A 115 15.39 -21.22 -11.05
CA LYS A 115 15.93 -21.06 -12.41
C LYS A 115 14.83 -20.68 -13.41
N PRO A 116 15.19 -20.17 -14.61
CA PRO A 116 14.23 -20.02 -15.69
C PRO A 116 13.45 -21.31 -15.92
N GLY A 117 12.15 -21.18 -16.14
CA GLY A 117 11.27 -22.30 -16.37
C GLY A 117 9.83 -22.05 -15.96
N HIS A 118 9.00 -23.05 -16.23
CA HIS A 118 7.57 -23.04 -15.93
C HIS A 118 7.30 -23.90 -14.69
N TYR A 119 6.73 -23.30 -13.65
CA TYR A 119 6.41 -23.93 -12.38
C TYR A 119 4.89 -23.90 -12.20
N ASN A 120 4.21 -25.02 -12.44
CA ASN A 120 2.79 -25.13 -12.09
C ASN A 120 2.66 -25.27 -10.57
N VAL A 121 1.76 -24.52 -9.94
CA VAL A 121 1.55 -24.51 -8.49
C VAL A 121 0.06 -24.69 -8.24
N ALA A 122 -0.33 -25.91 -7.87
CA ALA A 122 -1.72 -26.25 -7.58
C ALA A 122 -2.18 -25.80 -6.18
N GLY A 123 -1.25 -25.58 -5.24
CA GLY A 123 -1.56 -25.17 -3.88
C GLY A 123 -1.00 -23.81 -3.48
N THR A 124 -0.68 -23.66 -2.19
CA THR A 124 -0.06 -22.45 -1.64
C THR A 124 1.35 -22.75 -1.17
N VAL A 125 2.32 -21.98 -1.68
CA VAL A 125 3.69 -21.96 -1.17
C VAL A 125 3.78 -20.94 -0.02
N ARG A 126 4.35 -21.35 1.12
CA ARG A 126 4.39 -20.59 2.36
C ARG A 126 5.81 -20.22 2.76
N MET A 127 6.02 -18.94 3.06
CA MET A 127 7.29 -18.39 3.54
C MET A 127 7.10 -17.86 4.96
N ASN A 128 7.00 -18.77 5.94
CA ASN A 128 6.66 -18.45 7.33
C ASN A 128 7.87 -18.36 8.26
N GLN A 129 9.09 -18.24 7.71
CA GLN A 129 10.34 -18.20 8.46
C GLN A 129 11.08 -16.89 8.24
N THR A 130 11.65 -16.36 9.32
CA THR A 130 12.44 -15.13 9.29
C THR A 130 13.72 -15.33 8.47
N GLY A 131 14.03 -14.36 7.60
CA GLY A 131 15.30 -14.30 6.89
C GLY A 131 15.32 -15.02 5.54
N VAL A 132 14.18 -15.41 4.97
CA VAL A 132 14.12 -16.21 3.74
C VAL A 132 13.65 -15.37 2.56
N VAL A 133 14.34 -15.47 1.43
CA VAL A 133 13.95 -14.82 0.17
C VAL A 133 13.63 -15.88 -0.90
N LEU A 134 12.55 -15.68 -1.65
CA LEU A 134 12.26 -16.41 -2.87
C LEU A 134 12.59 -15.51 -4.06
N ARG A 135 13.56 -15.94 -4.87
CA ARG A 135 14.05 -15.21 -6.04
C ARG A 135 13.78 -16.01 -7.30
N GLY A 136 13.19 -15.38 -8.31
CA GLY A 136 13.16 -15.91 -9.67
C GLY A 136 14.29 -15.36 -10.54
N SER A 137 14.25 -15.72 -11.83
CA SER A 137 15.24 -15.34 -12.84
C SER A 137 14.75 -14.26 -13.81
N GLY A 138 13.55 -13.70 -13.59
CA GLY A 138 12.97 -12.67 -14.44
C GLY A 138 11.45 -12.59 -14.34
N LYS A 139 10.87 -11.41 -14.62
CA LYS A 139 9.41 -11.14 -14.57
C LYS A 139 8.69 -11.19 -15.93
N GLY A 140 9.39 -11.66 -16.97
CA GLY A 140 8.86 -11.84 -18.32
C GLY A 140 8.05 -13.13 -18.50
N ALA A 141 7.54 -13.34 -19.72
CA ALA A 141 6.73 -14.51 -20.07
C ALA A 141 7.53 -15.67 -20.69
N ASP A 142 8.72 -15.39 -21.24
CA ASP A 142 9.58 -16.41 -21.86
C ASP A 142 10.24 -17.28 -20.78
N THR A 143 9.84 -18.54 -20.71
CA THR A 143 10.30 -19.51 -19.71
C THR A 143 11.75 -19.96 -19.93
N ALA A 144 12.34 -19.69 -21.09
CA ALA A 144 13.77 -19.95 -21.33
C ALA A 144 14.67 -18.97 -20.55
N SER A 145 14.16 -17.76 -20.27
CA SER A 145 14.91 -16.69 -19.61
C SER A 145 14.29 -16.21 -18.30
N ASN A 146 13.03 -16.56 -17.99
CA ASN A 146 12.29 -16.07 -16.83
C ASN A 146 11.71 -17.21 -15.98
N THR A 147 11.43 -16.89 -14.72
CA THR A 147 10.67 -17.77 -13.83
C THR A 147 9.20 -17.45 -13.93
N VAL A 148 8.41 -18.40 -14.46
CA VAL A 148 6.95 -18.28 -14.56
C VAL A 148 6.30 -19.28 -13.63
N ILE A 149 5.64 -18.78 -12.59
CA ILE A 149 4.76 -19.57 -11.73
C ILE A 149 3.34 -19.46 -12.29
N THR A 150 2.71 -20.61 -12.55
CA THR A 150 1.28 -20.66 -12.93
C THR A 150 0.48 -21.25 -11.77
N GLY A 151 -0.44 -20.47 -11.20
CA GLY A 151 -1.41 -20.97 -10.24
C GLY A 151 -2.44 -21.86 -10.94
N THR A 152 -2.42 -23.16 -10.68
CA THR A 152 -3.31 -24.16 -11.31
C THR A 152 -4.34 -24.74 -10.35
N GLY A 153 -4.38 -24.28 -9.09
CA GLY A 153 -5.41 -24.66 -8.13
C GLY A 153 -6.77 -24.05 -8.49
N GLY A 154 -7.87 -24.63 -8.02
CA GLY A 154 -9.21 -24.10 -8.25
C GLY A 154 -9.57 -22.93 -7.34
N ALA A 155 -10.86 -22.56 -7.32
CA ALA A 155 -11.40 -21.47 -6.49
C ALA A 155 -11.19 -21.64 -4.96
N ASP A 156 -10.90 -22.85 -4.48
CA ASP A 156 -10.62 -23.15 -3.07
C ASP A 156 -9.21 -22.70 -2.63
N VAL A 157 -8.31 -22.46 -3.59
CA VAL A 157 -6.95 -21.99 -3.31
C VAL A 157 -6.94 -20.47 -3.22
N THR A 158 -6.84 -19.97 -1.99
CA THR A 158 -6.91 -18.51 -1.78
C THR A 158 -5.68 -17.74 -2.29
N THR A 159 -4.48 -18.33 -2.29
CA THR A 159 -3.23 -17.61 -2.59
C THR A 159 -2.17 -18.54 -3.16
N VAL A 160 -1.40 -18.08 -4.16
CA VAL A 160 -0.23 -18.81 -4.69
C VAL A 160 0.97 -18.69 -3.73
N LEU A 161 1.39 -17.47 -3.39
CA LEU A 161 2.48 -17.21 -2.42
C LEU A 161 1.97 -16.51 -1.15
N GLN A 162 2.06 -17.20 -0.02
CA GLN A 162 1.80 -16.62 1.30
C GLN A 162 3.12 -16.29 2.00
N VAL A 163 3.39 -15.01 2.18
CA VAL A 163 4.61 -14.48 2.78
C VAL A 163 4.33 -14.03 4.23
N GLY A 164 5.07 -14.58 5.18
CA GLY A 164 4.97 -14.25 6.59
C GLY A 164 4.14 -15.23 7.43
N GLY A 165 3.70 -14.81 8.61
CA GLY A 165 3.04 -15.65 9.60
C GLY A 165 1.56 -15.97 9.27
N THR A 166 1.09 -17.12 9.74
CA THR A 166 -0.23 -17.68 9.36
C THR A 166 -1.40 -17.28 10.27
N SER A 167 -1.14 -16.78 11.49
CA SER A 167 -2.21 -16.44 12.45
C SER A 167 -1.77 -15.42 13.50
N GLY A 168 -2.75 -14.78 14.13
CA GLY A 168 -2.57 -13.86 15.26
C GLY A 168 -2.70 -12.39 14.88
N SER A 169 -3.25 -11.60 15.81
CA SER A 169 -3.44 -10.15 15.70
C SER A 169 -2.34 -9.41 16.48
N TRP A 170 -2.55 -8.13 16.74
CA TRP A 170 -1.72 -7.28 17.61
C TRP A 170 -2.20 -7.27 19.06
N ASP A 171 -3.11 -8.18 19.43
CA ASP A 171 -3.76 -8.27 20.75
C ASP A 171 -2.92 -8.98 21.83
N SER A 172 -1.83 -9.65 21.44
CA SER A 172 -0.97 -10.38 22.36
C SER A 172 -0.13 -9.43 23.20
N GLN A 173 -0.58 -9.11 24.41
CA GLN A 173 0.07 -8.16 25.31
C GLN A 173 1.12 -8.83 26.22
N VAL A 174 2.29 -8.20 26.37
CA VAL A 174 3.22 -8.55 27.46
C VAL A 174 2.64 -8.12 28.80
N ALA A 175 2.53 -9.05 29.75
CA ALA A 175 1.94 -8.83 31.07
C ALA A 175 2.61 -7.65 31.82
N GLY A 176 1.80 -6.84 32.51
CA GLY A 176 2.28 -5.69 33.30
C GLY A 176 2.71 -4.46 32.51
N THR A 177 2.65 -4.48 31.17
CA THR A 177 3.09 -3.34 30.33
C THR A 177 1.98 -2.40 29.89
N LYS A 178 0.70 -2.73 30.16
CA LYS A 178 -0.42 -1.85 29.80
C LYS A 178 -0.44 -0.62 30.70
N THR A 179 -0.52 0.55 30.08
CA THR A 179 -0.50 1.84 30.76
C THR A 179 -1.33 2.84 29.95
N ASP A 180 -2.08 3.69 30.64
CA ASP A 180 -2.98 4.65 30.01
C ASP A 180 -2.19 5.82 29.40
N VAL A 181 -2.71 6.37 28.30
CA VAL A 181 -2.26 7.66 27.77
C VAL A 181 -2.92 8.77 28.59
N THR A 182 -2.10 9.65 29.17
CA THR A 182 -2.56 10.73 30.06
C THR A 182 -2.73 12.08 29.40
N SER A 183 -2.20 12.26 28.19
CA SER A 183 -2.49 13.43 27.36
C SER A 183 -3.99 13.58 27.12
N SER A 184 -4.55 14.77 27.32
CA SER A 184 -5.96 15.05 27.03
C SER A 184 -6.26 14.96 25.53
N LEU A 185 -5.26 15.30 24.71
CA LEU A 185 -5.27 15.23 23.26
C LEU A 185 -3.86 14.90 22.75
N VAL A 186 -3.76 13.88 21.90
CA VAL A 186 -2.61 13.66 21.01
C VAL A 186 -3.08 13.99 19.60
N GLU A 187 -2.52 15.02 18.96
CA GLU A 187 -2.93 15.41 17.61
C GLU A 187 -2.51 14.38 16.55
N ALA A 188 -3.28 14.30 15.47
CA ALA A 188 -2.83 13.58 14.27
C ALA A 188 -1.52 14.22 13.75
N GLY A 189 -0.55 13.39 13.38
CA GLY A 189 0.81 13.83 13.06
C GLY A 189 1.76 13.90 14.27
N SER A 190 1.27 13.74 15.51
CA SER A 190 2.13 13.74 16.70
C SER A 190 2.88 12.41 16.87
N ARG A 191 4.10 12.51 17.40
CA ARG A 191 4.93 11.39 17.85
C ARG A 191 5.13 11.36 19.36
N ARG A 192 4.51 12.28 20.10
CA ARG A 192 4.66 12.40 21.56
C ARG A 192 3.38 12.00 22.27
N LEU A 193 3.52 11.17 23.30
CA LEU A 193 2.44 10.75 24.18
C LEU A 193 2.95 10.80 25.62
N THR A 194 2.13 11.31 26.53
CA THR A 194 2.37 11.18 27.97
C THR A 194 1.62 9.94 28.46
N LEU A 195 2.30 9.09 29.22
CA LEU A 195 1.72 7.86 29.79
C LEU A 195 1.48 8.04 31.30
N ALA A 196 0.67 7.15 31.89
CA ALA A 196 0.53 7.09 33.35
C ALA A 196 1.81 6.59 34.03
N SER A 197 2.51 5.67 33.38
CA SER A 197 3.80 5.13 33.81
C SER A 197 4.56 4.53 32.63
N THR A 198 5.88 4.70 32.62
CA THR A 198 6.84 4.07 31.69
C THR A 198 7.67 2.97 32.35
N ALA A 199 7.43 2.63 33.62
CA ALA A 199 8.31 1.76 34.42
C ALA A 199 8.60 0.37 33.80
N ASN A 200 7.65 -0.18 33.04
CA ASN A 200 7.78 -1.50 32.38
C ASN A 200 8.02 -1.39 30.86
N LEU A 201 8.43 -0.21 30.37
CA LEU A 201 8.73 0.07 28.98
C LEU A 201 10.17 0.58 28.86
N LYS A 202 10.80 0.33 27.72
CA LYS A 202 12.11 0.90 27.38
C LYS A 202 12.18 1.35 25.93
N VAL A 203 13.16 2.21 25.63
CA VAL A 203 13.53 2.54 24.25
C VAL A 203 13.78 1.25 23.46
N GLY A 204 13.24 1.21 22.24
CA GLY A 204 13.28 0.04 21.35
C GLY A 204 12.15 -0.96 21.56
N ASP A 205 11.36 -0.88 22.64
CA ASP A 205 10.17 -1.73 22.76
C ASP A 205 9.16 -1.41 21.64
N ASN A 206 8.61 -2.47 21.05
CA ASN A 206 7.48 -2.37 20.15
C ASN A 206 6.18 -2.38 20.98
N ILE A 207 5.36 -1.36 20.77
CA ILE A 207 4.12 -1.13 21.49
C ILE A 207 2.94 -1.06 20.52
N ILE A 208 1.78 -1.46 21.03
CA ILE A 208 0.50 -1.16 20.40
C ILE A 208 -0.15 -0.01 21.17
N ILE A 209 -0.53 1.02 20.44
CA ILE A 209 -1.37 2.11 20.94
C ILE A 209 -2.79 1.79 20.52
N THR A 210 -3.73 1.74 21.47
CA THR A 210 -5.14 1.48 21.18
C THR A 210 -5.98 2.67 21.64
N HIS A 211 -6.84 3.15 20.75
CA HIS A 211 -7.94 4.07 21.06
C HIS A 211 -9.26 3.32 20.86
N PRO A 212 -9.91 2.88 21.95
CA PRO A 212 -11.14 2.09 21.88
C PRO A 212 -12.27 2.79 21.15
N CYS A 213 -13.11 2.00 20.47
CA CYS A 213 -14.30 2.46 19.77
C CYS A 213 -15.47 2.66 20.74
N THR A 214 -15.49 3.80 21.43
CA THR A 214 -16.55 4.13 22.40
C THR A 214 -17.74 4.82 21.73
N GLN A 215 -18.86 4.89 22.44
CA GLN A 215 -20.03 5.65 21.98
C GLN A 215 -19.70 7.15 21.79
N ALA A 216 -18.90 7.73 22.68
CA ALA A 216 -18.51 9.14 22.56
C ALA A 216 -17.70 9.41 21.28
N TRP A 217 -16.81 8.49 20.91
CA TRP A 217 -16.09 8.57 19.63
C TRP A 217 -17.04 8.40 18.44
N ILE A 218 -17.92 7.39 18.46
CA ILE A 218 -18.92 7.16 17.41
C ILE A 218 -19.80 8.40 17.19
N ASN A 219 -20.26 9.03 18.26
CA ASN A 219 -21.04 10.27 18.19
C ASN A 219 -20.22 11.40 17.55
N ALA A 220 -18.95 11.55 17.93
CA ALA A 220 -18.07 12.58 17.37
C ALA A 220 -17.81 12.43 15.87
N ILE A 221 -17.97 11.21 15.33
CA ILE A 221 -17.83 10.91 13.90
C ILE A 221 -19.18 10.72 13.20
N ASN A 222 -20.26 11.21 13.79
CA ASN A 222 -21.62 11.14 13.27
C ASN A 222 -22.06 9.71 12.93
N GLY A 223 -21.84 8.76 13.84
CA GLY A 223 -22.24 7.36 13.64
C GLY A 223 -21.42 6.61 12.59
N GLY A 224 -20.29 7.16 12.15
CA GLY A 224 -19.51 6.65 11.01
C GLY A 224 -19.87 7.29 9.67
N GLY A 225 -20.83 8.23 9.65
CA GLY A 225 -21.27 8.92 8.44
C GLY A 225 -22.15 8.07 7.52
N VAL A 226 -22.76 7.01 8.04
CA VAL A 226 -23.85 6.28 7.38
C VAL A 226 -25.16 7.08 7.50
N LYS A 227 -26.14 6.79 6.65
CA LYS A 227 -27.41 7.51 6.60
C LYS A 227 -28.60 6.57 6.85
N ASP A 228 -28.77 5.58 5.99
CA ASP A 228 -29.96 4.73 5.97
C ASP A 228 -29.73 3.37 6.67
N VAL A 229 -28.49 3.07 7.06
CA VAL A 229 -28.14 1.88 7.86
C VAL A 229 -27.73 2.25 9.29
N ALA A 230 -27.68 1.23 10.17
CA ALA A 230 -27.27 1.41 11.56
C ALA A 230 -25.87 2.05 11.68
N PRO A 231 -25.70 3.02 12.60
CA PRO A 231 -24.39 3.54 12.97
C PRO A 231 -23.40 2.44 13.31
N TRP A 232 -22.10 2.74 13.17
CA TRP A 232 -21.06 1.81 13.61
C TRP A 232 -21.21 1.49 15.10
N ALA A 233 -20.98 0.23 15.46
CA ALA A 233 -21.18 -0.27 16.80
C ALA A 233 -19.99 0.03 17.71
N VAL A 234 -20.24 0.20 19.01
CA VAL A 234 -19.22 0.23 20.06
C VAL A 234 -18.33 -1.02 19.96
N ASP A 235 -17.04 -0.87 20.25
CA ASP A 235 -15.99 -1.91 20.20
C ASP A 235 -15.71 -2.53 18.81
N SER A 236 -16.41 -2.11 17.75
CA SER A 236 -16.25 -2.71 16.41
C SER A 236 -15.04 -2.20 15.64
N LEU A 237 -14.57 -0.98 15.93
CA LEU A 237 -13.55 -0.28 15.14
C LEU A 237 -12.50 0.43 16.01
N PRO A 238 -11.78 -0.28 16.91
CA PRO A 238 -10.69 0.35 17.64
C PRO A 238 -9.66 0.91 16.65
N ILE A 239 -9.14 2.09 16.94
CA ILE A 239 -7.97 2.61 16.23
C ILE A 239 -6.74 2.03 16.90
N VAL A 240 -5.84 1.44 16.11
CA VAL A 240 -4.62 0.80 16.62
C VAL A 240 -3.40 1.30 15.87
N TYR A 241 -2.27 1.46 16.57
CA TYR A 241 -0.97 1.77 15.96
C TYR A 241 0.11 0.84 16.48
N ASN A 242 0.88 0.23 15.59
CA ASN A 242 2.07 -0.54 15.94
C ASN A 242 3.30 0.36 15.79
N ARG A 243 4.00 0.63 16.89
CA ARG A 243 5.09 1.62 16.94
C ARG A 243 6.25 1.12 17.80
N PHE A 244 7.44 1.65 17.57
CA PHE A 244 8.57 1.49 18.48
C PHE A 244 8.79 2.76 19.29
N ILE A 245 9.17 2.61 20.55
CA ILE A 245 9.60 3.73 21.39
C ILE A 245 11.01 4.16 20.96
N LYS A 246 11.16 5.43 20.59
CA LYS A 246 12.46 6.05 20.24
C LYS A 246 13.11 6.71 21.44
N GLU A 247 12.33 7.35 22.31
CA GLU A 247 12.83 8.05 23.50
C GLU A 247 11.84 7.92 24.66
N ILE A 248 12.35 7.99 25.88
CA ILE A 248 11.58 8.07 27.12
C ILE A 248 12.15 9.20 27.98
N HIS A 249 11.30 10.14 28.37
CA HIS A 249 11.63 11.27 29.25
C HIS A 249 10.62 11.29 30.41
N GLY A 250 10.96 10.62 31.51
CA GLY A 250 9.98 10.37 32.58
C GLY A 250 8.79 9.56 32.05
N ASN A 251 7.59 10.14 32.08
CA ASN A 251 6.38 9.52 31.56
C ASN A 251 6.06 9.86 30.10
N ASP A 252 6.84 10.75 29.47
CA ASP A 252 6.68 11.07 28.06
C ASP A 252 7.46 10.08 27.20
N ILE A 253 6.82 9.59 26.14
CA ILE A 253 7.46 8.77 25.12
C ILE A 253 7.46 9.49 23.77
N VAL A 254 8.52 9.27 22.99
CA VAL A 254 8.55 9.59 21.55
C VAL A 254 8.47 8.29 20.77
N ILE A 255 7.48 8.14 19.89
CA ILE A 255 7.33 6.98 19.01
C ILE A 255 8.03 7.18 17.65
N CYS A 256 8.30 6.08 16.94
CA CYS A 256 8.96 6.12 15.63
C CYS A 256 8.15 6.92 14.59
N ALA A 257 6.98 6.45 14.20
CA ALA A 257 6.09 7.12 13.25
C ALA A 257 4.92 7.82 13.95
N PRO A 258 4.34 8.88 13.38
CA PRO A 258 3.23 9.59 14.02
C PRO A 258 1.96 8.74 14.16
N VAL A 259 1.06 9.16 15.04
CA VAL A 259 -0.34 8.72 14.99
C VAL A 259 -1.07 9.44 13.85
N PHE A 260 -1.96 8.75 13.14
CA PHE A 260 -2.69 9.32 11.99
C PHE A 260 -4.13 9.73 12.33
N ASN A 261 -4.52 9.63 13.59
CA ASN A 261 -5.80 10.07 14.12
C ASN A 261 -5.55 10.79 15.44
N ALA A 262 -6.33 11.83 15.71
CA ALA A 262 -6.28 12.49 17.01
C ALA A 262 -6.75 11.53 18.11
N LEU A 263 -5.96 11.35 19.16
CA LEU A 263 -6.33 10.55 20.33
C LEU A 263 -6.84 11.49 21.41
N LYS A 264 -8.16 11.71 21.45
CA LYS A 264 -8.79 12.61 22.42
C LYS A 264 -9.38 11.84 23.59
N ARG A 265 -8.90 12.09 24.80
CA ARG A 265 -9.33 11.38 26.01
C ARG A 265 -10.83 11.51 26.27
N SER A 266 -11.44 12.65 25.94
CA SER A 266 -12.88 12.86 26.09
C SER A 266 -13.72 11.98 25.15
N TYR A 267 -13.13 11.44 24.08
CA TYR A 267 -13.78 10.47 23.22
C TYR A 267 -13.50 9.06 23.70
N SER A 268 -12.27 8.73 24.04
CA SER A 268 -11.91 7.41 24.53
C SER A 268 -10.59 7.44 25.30
N GLN A 269 -10.49 6.68 26.39
CA GLN A 269 -9.25 6.52 27.15
C GLN A 269 -8.31 5.58 26.37
N SER A 270 -7.39 6.17 25.62
CA SER A 270 -6.34 5.41 24.94
C SER A 270 -5.39 4.77 25.93
N TYR A 271 -4.78 3.66 25.55
CA TYR A 271 -3.74 3.00 26.32
C TYR A 271 -2.67 2.43 25.38
N VAL A 272 -1.51 2.13 25.94
CA VAL A 272 -0.44 1.43 25.25
C VAL A 272 -0.10 0.15 25.98
N TYR A 273 0.43 -0.83 25.26
CA TYR A 273 1.08 -2.01 25.84
C TYR A 273 2.20 -2.48 24.94
N LYS A 274 3.19 -3.16 25.52
CA LYS A 274 4.23 -3.83 24.73
C LYS A 274 3.63 -5.05 24.03
N TRP A 275 3.86 -5.14 22.71
CA TRP A 275 3.38 -6.25 21.90
C TRP A 275 4.27 -7.48 22.10
N ASP A 276 3.65 -8.63 22.35
CA ASP A 276 4.30 -9.93 22.19
C ASP A 276 4.43 -10.26 20.70
N ARG A 277 5.67 -10.21 20.25
CA ARG A 277 6.05 -10.41 18.85
C ARG A 277 6.35 -11.88 18.54
N ALA A 278 5.96 -12.80 19.40
CA ALA A 278 5.98 -14.22 19.10
C ALA A 278 5.32 -14.50 17.75
N LYS A 279 5.97 -15.33 16.92
CA LYS A 279 5.49 -15.72 15.58
C LYS A 279 5.43 -14.59 14.54
N LEU A 280 6.00 -13.42 14.80
CA LEU A 280 6.23 -12.41 13.75
C LEU A 280 7.35 -12.89 12.83
N VAL A 281 7.10 -12.87 11.52
CA VAL A 281 8.15 -13.13 10.52
C VAL A 281 8.81 -11.81 10.16
N THR A 282 10.15 -11.80 10.11
CA THR A 282 10.90 -10.60 9.73
C THR A 282 11.87 -10.89 8.59
N ASN A 283 12.29 -9.86 7.85
CA ASN A 283 13.29 -9.99 6.79
C ASN A 283 12.94 -11.11 5.79
N VAL A 284 11.77 -11.02 5.18
CA VAL A 284 11.25 -12.01 4.21
C VAL A 284 10.90 -11.31 2.91
N GLY A 285 11.15 -11.93 1.76
CA GLY A 285 10.84 -11.26 0.50
C GLY A 285 10.69 -12.15 -0.72
N VAL A 286 9.99 -11.61 -1.72
CA VAL A 286 9.77 -12.24 -3.02
C VAL A 286 10.27 -11.31 -4.12
N GLU A 287 11.03 -11.84 -5.08
CA GLU A 287 11.57 -11.00 -6.13
C GLU A 287 11.81 -11.68 -7.48
N ASN A 288 11.83 -10.85 -8.53
CA ASN A 288 12.29 -11.18 -9.87
C ASN A 288 11.56 -12.38 -10.52
N LEU A 289 10.23 -12.39 -10.46
CA LEU A 289 9.42 -13.51 -10.97
C LEU A 289 8.09 -13.06 -11.58
N ARG A 290 7.46 -13.98 -12.32
CA ARG A 290 6.09 -13.85 -12.80
C ARG A 290 5.17 -14.84 -12.09
N ILE A 291 3.97 -14.39 -11.72
CA ILE A 291 2.84 -15.24 -11.32
C ILE A 291 1.67 -14.95 -12.25
N ASP A 292 1.09 -16.02 -12.81
CA ASP A 292 -0.06 -15.99 -13.72
C ASP A 292 -1.06 -17.08 -13.29
N MET A 293 -2.36 -16.90 -13.55
CA MET A 293 -3.39 -17.92 -13.30
C MET A 293 -3.73 -18.76 -14.54
N GLY A 294 -2.87 -18.77 -15.55
CA GLY A 294 -3.05 -19.64 -16.74
C GLY A 294 -4.01 -19.06 -17.78
N TYR A 295 -4.15 -17.74 -17.82
CA TYR A 295 -5.08 -17.03 -18.71
C TYR A 295 -6.55 -17.55 -18.68
N PRO A 296 -7.22 -17.58 -17.50
CA PRO A 296 -8.65 -17.88 -17.41
C PRO A 296 -9.50 -16.92 -18.25
N ALA A 297 -10.74 -17.32 -18.55
CA ALA A 297 -11.70 -16.44 -19.21
C ALA A 297 -11.97 -15.18 -18.37
N GLU A 298 -12.45 -14.10 -19.00
CA GLU A 298 -12.46 -12.76 -18.38
C GLU A 298 -13.16 -12.66 -17.01
N GLN A 299 -14.23 -13.45 -16.83
CA GLN A 299 -15.01 -13.51 -15.59
C GLN A 299 -14.90 -14.86 -14.87
N ASP A 300 -13.98 -15.72 -15.30
CA ASP A 300 -13.70 -16.97 -14.60
C ASP A 300 -13.13 -16.67 -13.22
N GLU A 301 -13.55 -17.45 -12.22
CA GLU A 301 -13.11 -17.36 -10.84
C GLU A 301 -12.61 -18.73 -10.33
N ASP A 302 -12.58 -19.77 -11.17
CA ASP A 302 -12.07 -21.11 -10.82
C ASP A 302 -10.55 -21.20 -10.97
N HIS A 303 -9.87 -20.36 -10.19
CA HIS A 303 -8.41 -20.29 -10.10
C HIS A 303 -8.01 -19.60 -8.79
N PRO A 304 -6.71 -19.54 -8.44
CA PRO A 304 -6.32 -18.98 -7.17
C PRO A 304 -6.69 -17.50 -7.04
N ALA A 305 -7.15 -17.11 -5.86
CA ALA A 305 -7.72 -15.77 -5.66
C ALA A 305 -6.66 -14.66 -5.63
N ASN A 306 -5.50 -14.91 -5.02
CA ASN A 306 -4.43 -13.94 -4.86
C ASN A 306 -3.11 -14.46 -5.43
N CYS A 307 -2.30 -13.59 -6.04
CA CYS A 307 -0.92 -13.94 -6.37
C CYS A 307 -0.06 -13.98 -5.11
N ILE A 308 0.08 -12.84 -4.41
CA ILE A 308 0.95 -12.71 -3.23
C ILE A 308 0.17 -12.08 -2.07
N VAL A 309 0.19 -12.75 -0.92
CA VAL A 309 -0.31 -12.19 0.35
C VAL A 309 0.85 -12.07 1.32
N VAL A 310 1.13 -10.84 1.77
CA VAL A 310 2.06 -10.58 2.87
C VAL A 310 1.26 -10.44 4.16
N THR A 311 1.47 -11.35 5.11
CA THR A 311 0.71 -11.40 6.35
C THR A 311 1.59 -11.62 7.56
N ARG A 312 1.32 -10.91 8.67
CA ARG A 312 2.08 -11.03 9.93
C ARG A 312 3.60 -10.99 9.70
N ALA A 313 4.02 -9.97 8.96
CA ALA A 313 5.41 -9.74 8.60
C ALA A 313 5.86 -8.34 8.99
N GLU A 314 7.16 -8.17 9.21
CA GLU A 314 7.80 -6.88 9.39
C GLU A 314 9.14 -6.84 8.65
N ASP A 315 9.51 -5.70 8.07
CA ASP A 315 10.69 -5.60 7.20
C ASP A 315 10.61 -6.64 6.08
N ALA A 316 9.52 -6.61 5.33
CA ALA A 316 9.26 -7.51 4.22
C ALA A 316 9.26 -6.77 2.88
N PHE A 317 9.44 -7.50 1.79
CA PHE A 317 9.38 -6.89 0.46
C PHE A 317 8.83 -7.81 -0.63
N VAL A 318 8.21 -7.19 -1.62
CA VAL A 318 7.91 -7.78 -2.92
C VAL A 318 8.49 -6.85 -3.97
N ARG A 319 9.42 -7.31 -4.81
CA ARG A 319 10.01 -6.45 -5.85
C ARG A 319 10.14 -7.12 -7.19
N ASP A 320 10.08 -6.33 -8.25
CA ASP A 320 10.33 -6.82 -9.61
C ASP A 320 9.48 -8.03 -10.00
N ALA A 321 8.16 -7.87 -9.91
CA ALA A 321 7.23 -8.96 -10.20
C ALA A 321 6.15 -8.58 -11.23
N THR A 322 5.72 -9.57 -12.01
CA THR A 322 4.54 -9.47 -12.89
C THR A 322 3.48 -10.44 -12.40
N LEU A 323 2.31 -9.92 -12.02
CA LEU A 323 1.22 -10.64 -11.37
C LEU A 323 -0.05 -10.50 -12.22
N LEU A 324 -0.54 -11.60 -12.77
CA LEU A 324 -1.61 -11.56 -13.77
C LEU A 324 -2.76 -12.49 -13.43
N HIS A 325 -3.94 -12.12 -13.92
CA HIS A 325 -5.11 -12.99 -13.98
C HIS A 325 -5.63 -13.52 -12.63
N PHE A 326 -5.27 -12.89 -11.51
CA PHE A 326 -5.86 -13.15 -10.20
C PHE A 326 -7.33 -12.69 -10.14
N SER A 327 -8.14 -13.24 -9.23
CA SER A 327 -9.54 -12.83 -9.07
C SER A 327 -9.73 -11.78 -7.98
N VAL A 328 -8.93 -11.84 -6.91
CA VAL A 328 -9.02 -10.95 -5.74
C VAL A 328 -7.87 -9.97 -5.68
N SER A 329 -6.61 -10.40 -5.61
CA SER A 329 -5.49 -9.44 -5.51
C SER A 329 -4.17 -9.86 -6.15
N GLY A 330 -3.45 -8.87 -6.69
CA GLY A 330 -2.06 -9.04 -7.10
C GLY A 330 -1.18 -9.14 -5.85
N VAL A 331 -1.10 -8.03 -5.10
CA VAL A 331 -0.46 -8.01 -3.77
C VAL A 331 -1.45 -7.54 -2.72
N SER A 332 -1.61 -8.31 -1.65
CA SER A 332 -2.38 -7.92 -0.46
C SER A 332 -1.48 -7.97 0.77
N VAL A 333 -1.37 -6.85 1.49
CA VAL A 333 -0.62 -6.75 2.74
C VAL A 333 -1.60 -6.68 3.90
N GLN A 334 -1.42 -7.49 4.94
CA GLN A 334 -2.27 -7.50 6.13
C GLN A 334 -1.45 -7.83 7.38
N ARG A 335 -1.87 -7.37 8.56
CA ARG A 335 -1.23 -7.66 9.86
C ARG A 335 0.28 -7.41 9.88
N SER A 336 0.76 -6.45 9.08
CA SER A 336 2.17 -6.29 8.76
C SER A 336 2.55 -4.82 8.81
N THR A 337 3.82 -4.57 9.12
CA THR A 337 4.40 -3.22 9.08
C THR A 337 5.72 -3.17 8.34
N ARG A 338 6.14 -1.98 7.87
CA ARG A 338 7.45 -1.79 7.23
C ARG A 338 7.65 -2.73 6.03
N VAL A 339 6.64 -2.78 5.16
CA VAL A 339 6.64 -3.60 3.94
C VAL A 339 6.84 -2.70 2.73
N THR A 340 7.74 -3.06 1.80
CA THR A 340 7.86 -2.40 0.49
C THR A 340 7.38 -3.31 -0.63
N VAL A 341 6.45 -2.84 -1.45
CA VAL A 341 6.10 -3.43 -2.74
C VAL A 341 6.64 -2.50 -3.81
N GLN A 342 7.64 -2.91 -4.59
CA GLN A 342 8.28 -2.03 -5.58
C GLN A 342 8.39 -2.63 -6.98
N ASP A 343 8.16 -1.81 -8.01
CA ASP A 343 8.40 -2.19 -9.41
C ASP A 343 7.60 -3.44 -9.84
N VAL A 344 6.35 -3.48 -9.37
CA VAL A 344 5.40 -4.59 -9.56
C VAL A 344 4.31 -4.17 -10.56
N ARG A 345 4.06 -5.06 -11.52
CA ARG A 345 2.89 -5.00 -12.40
C ARG A 345 1.84 -5.99 -11.91
N ALA A 346 0.66 -5.51 -11.53
CA ALA A 346 -0.51 -6.34 -11.26
C ALA A 346 -1.58 -6.00 -12.30
N SER A 347 -1.96 -6.91 -13.20
CA SER A 347 -2.82 -6.51 -14.33
C SER A 347 -3.76 -7.61 -14.82
N HIS A 348 -4.84 -7.18 -15.49
CA HIS A 348 -5.84 -8.06 -16.08
C HIS A 348 -6.39 -9.12 -15.12
N PRO A 349 -6.94 -8.73 -13.95
CA PRO A 349 -7.60 -9.72 -13.11
C PRO A 349 -8.73 -10.43 -13.86
N ARG A 350 -8.99 -11.69 -13.50
CA ARG A 350 -10.04 -12.54 -14.07
C ARG A 350 -11.03 -12.87 -12.96
N SER A 351 -12.23 -12.27 -13.07
CA SER A 351 -13.31 -12.37 -12.08
C SER A 351 -14.52 -11.57 -12.54
N ARG A 352 -15.65 -11.64 -11.84
CA ARG A 352 -16.71 -10.64 -12.03
C ARG A 352 -16.22 -9.24 -11.57
N ILE A 353 -16.76 -8.17 -12.18
CA ILE A 353 -16.50 -6.79 -11.77
C ILE A 353 -17.50 -6.41 -10.66
N GLU A 354 -17.35 -7.07 -9.52
CA GLU A 354 -18.22 -6.94 -8.36
C GLU A 354 -17.40 -6.80 -7.08
N GLY A 355 -18.05 -6.44 -5.97
CA GLY A 355 -17.46 -6.38 -4.62
C GLY A 355 -16.59 -7.59 -4.27
N GLY A 356 -15.51 -7.36 -3.52
CA GLY A 356 -14.59 -8.42 -3.05
C GLY A 356 -13.48 -8.82 -4.03
N ARG A 357 -13.46 -8.30 -5.26
CA ARG A 357 -12.55 -8.72 -6.34
C ARG A 357 -11.70 -7.60 -6.93
N ARG A 358 -10.68 -7.96 -7.73
CA ARG A 358 -9.87 -7.07 -8.59
C ARG A 358 -9.17 -5.92 -7.84
N TYR A 359 -8.48 -6.25 -6.75
CA TYR A 359 -7.66 -5.34 -5.94
C TYR A 359 -6.17 -5.51 -6.24
N ASN A 360 -5.62 -4.68 -7.11
CA ASN A 360 -4.27 -4.91 -7.62
C ASN A 360 -3.21 -4.74 -6.51
N PHE A 361 -3.32 -3.67 -5.72
CA PHE A 361 -2.44 -3.38 -4.57
C PHE A 361 -3.28 -2.99 -3.35
N SER A 362 -3.42 -3.94 -2.42
CA SER A 362 -4.31 -3.82 -1.26
C SER A 362 -3.55 -3.73 0.06
N ALA A 363 -3.93 -2.75 0.89
CA ALA A 363 -3.58 -2.67 2.31
C ALA A 363 -4.80 -3.09 3.16
N GLY A 364 -4.77 -4.32 3.65
CA GLY A 364 -5.80 -4.95 4.46
C GLY A 364 -5.74 -4.61 5.95
N ALA A 365 -6.46 -5.39 6.75
CA ALA A 365 -6.52 -5.22 8.21
C ALA A 365 -5.11 -5.22 8.80
N GLN A 366 -4.83 -4.24 9.68
CA GLN A 366 -3.54 -4.08 10.37
C GLN A 366 -2.34 -3.96 9.40
N ALA A 367 -2.54 -3.50 8.18
CA ALA A 367 -1.46 -3.04 7.31
C ALA A 367 -1.11 -1.60 7.69
N GLN A 368 0.12 -1.38 8.16
CA GLN A 368 0.59 -0.03 8.50
C GLN A 368 1.99 0.24 8.00
N GLN A 369 2.28 1.50 7.65
CA GLN A 369 3.64 1.87 7.18
C GLN A 369 4.09 1.02 5.99
N VAL A 370 3.16 0.70 5.08
CA VAL A 370 3.44 -0.03 3.84
C VAL A 370 3.73 0.98 2.73
N LEU A 371 4.84 0.78 2.01
CA LEU A 371 5.19 1.53 0.82
C LEU A 371 4.92 0.69 -0.43
N PHE A 372 4.00 1.12 -1.27
CA PHE A 372 3.84 0.62 -2.63
C PHE A 372 4.46 1.67 -3.58
N ARG A 373 5.49 1.32 -4.35
CA ARG A 373 6.19 2.26 -5.25
C ARG A 373 6.44 1.70 -6.66
N GLY A 374 6.42 2.52 -7.70
CA GLY A 374 6.70 2.05 -9.06
C GLY A 374 5.66 1.04 -9.54
N LEU A 375 4.39 1.41 -9.48
CA LEU A 375 3.27 0.46 -9.63
C LEU A 375 2.61 0.54 -11.01
N TRP A 376 2.31 -0.62 -11.58
CA TRP A 376 1.48 -0.73 -12.79
C TRP A 376 0.23 -1.58 -12.52
N ALA A 377 -0.94 -0.93 -12.55
CA ALA A 377 -2.25 -1.58 -12.55
C ALA A 377 -2.98 -1.45 -13.90
N THR A 378 -3.73 -2.48 -14.32
CA THR A 378 -4.77 -2.34 -15.35
C THR A 378 -6.02 -3.15 -15.03
N HIS A 379 -7.17 -2.70 -15.53
CA HIS A 379 -8.46 -3.41 -15.42
C HIS A 379 -8.86 -3.75 -13.97
N ALA A 380 -8.35 -2.97 -13.01
CA ALA A 380 -8.68 -3.09 -11.60
C ALA A 380 -10.13 -2.64 -11.35
N ARG A 381 -10.78 -3.21 -10.33
CA ARG A 381 -11.94 -2.52 -9.74
C ARG A 381 -11.45 -1.43 -8.80
N HIS A 382 -10.51 -1.76 -7.90
CA HIS A 382 -9.83 -0.80 -7.04
C HIS A 382 -8.33 -1.06 -7.13
N ALA A 383 -7.56 -0.19 -7.81
CA ALA A 383 -6.15 -0.46 -8.06
C ALA A 383 -5.29 -0.27 -6.81
N PHE A 384 -5.47 0.86 -6.13
CA PHE A 384 -4.73 1.26 -4.93
C PHE A 384 -5.71 1.44 -3.79
N ILE A 385 -5.77 0.48 -2.86
CA ILE A 385 -6.90 0.38 -1.94
C ILE A 385 -6.51 0.04 -0.51
N ALA A 386 -7.11 0.75 0.46
CA ALA A 386 -7.07 0.38 1.86
C ALA A 386 -8.40 -0.27 2.29
N THR A 387 -8.37 -1.55 2.66
CA THR A 387 -9.56 -2.32 3.09
C THR A 387 -9.57 -2.62 4.59
N GLY A 388 -8.50 -2.30 5.30
CA GLY A 388 -8.31 -2.68 6.71
C GLY A 388 -9.00 -1.84 7.77
N THR A 389 -10.04 -1.08 7.41
CA THR A 389 -10.84 -0.27 8.34
C THR A 389 -9.98 0.63 9.25
N SER A 390 -10.35 0.78 10.52
CA SER A 390 -9.68 1.60 11.54
C SER A 390 -8.31 1.06 11.96
N THR A 391 -7.93 -0.13 11.49
CA THR A 391 -6.63 -0.74 11.80
C THR A 391 -5.55 -0.47 10.74
N CYS A 392 -5.94 0.12 9.61
CA CYS A 392 -5.06 0.44 8.49
C CYS A 392 -4.61 1.91 8.56
N SER A 393 -3.30 2.15 8.56
CA SER A 393 -2.78 3.52 8.63
C SER A 393 -1.35 3.76 8.14
N GLY A 394 -1.07 4.98 7.68
CA GLY A 394 0.28 5.39 7.27
C GLY A 394 0.79 4.65 6.05
N ASN A 395 -0.10 4.21 5.16
CA ASN A 395 0.26 3.49 3.94
C ASN A 395 0.41 4.46 2.77
N VAL A 396 1.42 4.21 1.94
CA VAL A 396 1.84 5.10 0.85
C VAL A 396 1.76 4.33 -0.47
N TRP A 397 1.05 4.90 -1.45
CA TRP A 397 1.17 4.54 -2.85
C TRP A 397 1.89 5.67 -3.57
N LEU A 398 3.08 5.38 -4.07
CA LEU A 398 4.03 6.31 -4.67
C LEU A 398 4.29 5.93 -6.13
N ASP A 399 4.31 6.91 -7.03
CA ASP A 399 4.74 6.74 -8.43
C ASP A 399 4.10 5.52 -9.10
N GLY A 400 2.81 5.61 -9.38
CA GLY A 400 2.04 4.48 -9.91
C GLY A 400 0.92 4.91 -10.82
N TYR A 401 0.48 4.01 -11.70
CA TYR A 401 -0.66 4.26 -12.55
C TYR A 401 -1.61 3.07 -12.65
N ASN A 402 -2.88 3.40 -12.87
CA ASN A 402 -3.93 2.46 -13.22
C ASN A 402 -4.54 2.88 -14.54
N GLU A 403 -4.56 1.96 -15.51
CA GLU A 403 -5.25 2.16 -16.79
C GLU A 403 -6.49 1.27 -16.89
N TYR A 404 -7.56 1.81 -17.49
CA TYR A 404 -8.79 1.06 -17.75
C TYR A 404 -9.46 0.52 -16.48
N GLY A 405 -9.34 1.25 -15.35
CA GLY A 405 -9.98 0.89 -14.09
C GLY A 405 -11.50 1.04 -14.10
N TYR A 406 -12.21 0.13 -13.45
CA TYR A 406 -13.67 0.08 -13.39
C TYR A 406 -14.27 0.75 -12.14
N SER A 407 -13.44 1.22 -11.22
CA SER A 407 -13.88 1.94 -10.03
C SER A 407 -12.74 2.76 -9.41
N GLU A 408 -13.04 3.43 -8.30
CA GLU A 408 -12.12 4.32 -7.62
C GLU A 408 -10.97 3.62 -6.88
N SER A 409 -9.79 4.22 -6.86
CA SER A 409 -8.76 3.99 -5.83
C SER A 409 -9.04 4.87 -4.60
N GLY A 410 -8.55 4.46 -3.42
CA GLY A 410 -8.81 5.18 -2.18
C GLY A 410 -8.98 4.29 -0.95
N GLY A 411 -9.35 4.91 0.17
CA GLY A 411 -9.85 4.18 1.33
C GLY A 411 -11.17 3.49 0.99
N HIS A 412 -11.37 2.25 1.45
CA HIS A 412 -12.54 1.44 1.08
C HIS A 412 -13.58 1.34 2.18
N HIS A 413 -13.19 1.04 3.41
CA HIS A 413 -14.12 0.77 4.51
C HIS A 413 -13.69 1.50 5.77
N ARG A 414 -14.66 2.08 6.50
CA ARG A 414 -14.63 2.31 7.95
C ARG A 414 -13.31 2.81 8.55
N TRP A 415 -12.97 4.05 8.24
CA TRP A 415 -12.02 4.88 8.98
C TRP A 415 -10.53 4.55 8.81
N SER A 416 -10.04 4.13 7.63
CA SER A 416 -8.57 4.06 7.42
C SER A 416 -7.92 5.44 7.53
N GLN A 417 -6.74 5.54 8.16
CA GLN A 417 -6.16 6.86 8.51
C GLN A 417 -4.81 7.10 7.86
N GLY A 418 -4.53 8.32 7.43
CA GLY A 418 -3.20 8.66 6.90
C GLY A 418 -2.82 7.79 5.71
N LEU A 419 -3.65 7.79 4.68
CA LEU A 419 -3.29 7.20 3.39
C LEU A 419 -2.65 8.29 2.55
N LEU A 420 -1.49 8.01 1.96
CA LEU A 420 -0.83 8.91 1.01
C LEU A 420 -0.90 8.28 -0.39
N TYR A 421 -1.49 9.01 -1.32
CA TYR A 421 -1.39 8.77 -2.75
C TYR A 421 -0.50 9.88 -3.30
N ASP A 422 0.70 9.53 -3.75
CA ASP A 422 1.73 10.45 -4.18
C ASP A 422 2.13 10.11 -5.61
N ASN A 423 1.95 11.06 -6.54
CA ASN A 423 2.16 10.83 -7.98
C ASN A 423 1.35 9.66 -8.56
N ILE A 424 0.14 9.42 -8.04
CA ILE A 424 -0.75 8.37 -8.56
C ILE A 424 -1.56 8.87 -9.75
N LYS A 425 -1.61 8.07 -10.81
CA LYS A 425 -2.31 8.39 -12.06
C LYS A 425 -3.45 7.41 -12.30
N GLU A 426 -4.68 7.90 -12.33
CA GLU A 426 -5.86 7.17 -12.77
C GLU A 426 -6.20 7.57 -14.21
N LEU A 427 -5.98 6.65 -15.15
CA LEU A 427 -5.97 6.92 -16.58
C LEU A 427 -7.00 6.08 -17.35
N LYS A 428 -7.65 6.69 -18.34
CA LYS A 428 -8.60 6.02 -19.26
C LYS A 428 -9.65 5.17 -18.53
N SER A 429 -10.13 5.65 -17.38
CA SER A 429 -11.05 4.88 -16.54
C SER A 429 -12.30 4.45 -17.31
N GLN A 430 -12.69 3.20 -17.11
CA GLN A 430 -13.91 2.57 -17.63
C GLN A 430 -15.06 2.64 -16.61
N SER A 431 -14.86 3.28 -15.45
CA SER A 431 -15.91 3.42 -14.45
C SER A 431 -17.04 4.30 -14.98
N ASP A 432 -18.28 3.93 -14.66
CA ASP A 432 -19.47 4.76 -14.85
C ASP A 432 -19.49 5.97 -13.90
N LYS A 433 -18.78 5.87 -12.77
CA LYS A 433 -18.63 6.94 -11.78
C LYS A 433 -17.81 8.10 -12.34
N ALA A 434 -18.13 9.29 -11.87
CA ALA A 434 -17.36 10.49 -12.21
C ALA A 434 -16.06 10.61 -11.40
N TRP A 435 -15.94 9.94 -10.25
CA TRP A 435 -14.76 9.97 -9.39
C TRP A 435 -13.97 8.65 -9.49
N VAL A 436 -12.64 8.75 -9.54
CA VAL A 436 -11.74 7.58 -9.76
C VAL A 436 -10.57 7.52 -8.77
N LEU A 437 -10.30 8.60 -8.05
CA LEU A 437 -9.46 8.60 -6.86
C LEU A 437 -10.27 9.27 -5.73
N SER A 438 -10.34 8.67 -4.55
CA SER A 438 -11.33 9.08 -3.53
C SER A 438 -10.82 9.04 -2.10
N LEU A 439 -10.89 10.19 -1.45
CA LEU A 439 -10.69 10.41 -0.02
C LEU A 439 -12.00 10.90 0.61
N HIS A 440 -12.98 9.99 0.74
CA HIS A 440 -14.38 10.38 0.93
C HIS A 440 -15.18 9.48 1.89
N ASN A 441 -16.45 9.84 2.12
CA ASN A 441 -17.44 9.01 2.77
C ASN A 441 -18.15 8.11 1.75
N ARG A 442 -18.22 6.82 2.08
CA ARG A 442 -18.85 5.76 1.31
C ARG A 442 -20.14 5.22 1.92
N GLY A 443 -20.66 5.86 2.96
CA GLY A 443 -22.02 5.69 3.45
C GLY A 443 -22.54 4.30 3.64
N ASP A 444 -23.75 4.09 3.12
CA ASP A 444 -24.53 2.87 3.23
C ASP A 444 -24.05 1.78 2.26
N LEU A 445 -23.02 2.03 1.43
CA LEU A 445 -22.47 0.98 0.56
C LEU A 445 -22.02 -0.23 1.38
N GLY A 446 -22.22 -1.41 0.79
CA GLY A 446 -21.87 -2.68 1.41
C GLY A 446 -22.63 -2.89 2.72
N SER A 447 -21.89 -2.99 3.83
CA SER A 447 -22.46 -3.22 5.17
C SER A 447 -22.44 -1.96 6.04
N GLY A 448 -22.54 -0.77 5.44
CA GLY A 448 -22.32 0.49 6.14
C GLY A 448 -20.83 0.83 6.21
N HIS A 449 -20.25 1.16 5.06
CA HIS A 449 -18.85 1.52 4.93
C HIS A 449 -18.51 2.86 5.58
N GLY A 450 -19.42 3.84 5.53
CA GLY A 450 -19.23 5.19 6.07
C GLY A 450 -17.95 5.87 5.59
N TRP A 451 -17.37 6.73 6.43
CA TRP A 451 -16.08 7.38 6.15
C TRP A 451 -14.99 6.35 5.86
N SER A 452 -14.40 6.38 4.66
CA SER A 452 -13.46 5.35 4.22
C SER A 452 -11.99 5.74 4.37
N SER A 453 -11.72 7.04 4.51
CA SER A 453 -10.38 7.59 4.68
C SER A 453 -10.42 8.91 5.44
N VAL A 454 -9.48 9.09 6.37
CA VAL A 454 -9.32 10.30 7.18
C VAL A 454 -7.86 10.69 7.29
N ASN A 455 -7.55 11.98 7.50
CA ASN A 455 -6.17 12.50 7.60
C ASN A 455 -5.29 12.05 6.42
N SER A 456 -5.90 11.84 5.25
CA SER A 456 -5.29 11.26 4.06
C SER A 456 -4.99 12.32 3.02
N VAL A 457 -3.99 12.08 2.17
CA VAL A 457 -3.44 13.04 1.22
C VAL A 457 -3.38 12.44 -0.17
N ALA A 458 -3.87 13.18 -1.15
CA ALA A 458 -3.52 13.01 -2.55
C ALA A 458 -2.57 14.15 -2.94
N TRP A 459 -1.33 13.80 -3.26
CA TRP A 459 -0.25 14.73 -3.60
C TRP A 459 0.18 14.51 -5.04
N ASN A 460 0.11 15.57 -5.85
CA ASN A 460 0.52 15.57 -7.25
C ASN A 460 -0.08 14.42 -8.08
N CYS A 461 -1.33 14.03 -7.78
CA CYS A 461 -2.01 12.95 -8.48
C CYS A 461 -2.56 13.43 -9.84
N THR A 462 -2.83 12.49 -10.74
CA THR A 462 -3.50 12.75 -12.02
C THR A 462 -4.78 11.93 -12.12
N VAL A 463 -5.86 12.59 -12.54
CA VAL A 463 -7.10 11.95 -13.01
C VAL A 463 -7.42 12.50 -14.39
N ASP A 464 -7.67 11.64 -15.37
CA ASP A 464 -7.90 12.07 -16.77
C ASP A 464 -9.34 11.85 -17.24
N ASN A 465 -9.57 12.06 -18.54
CA ASN A 465 -10.78 11.63 -19.25
C ASN A 465 -12.11 12.10 -18.63
N GLY A 466 -12.17 13.36 -18.20
CA GLY A 466 -13.36 13.96 -17.58
C GLY A 466 -13.72 13.38 -16.21
N LYS A 467 -12.85 12.56 -15.62
CA LYS A 467 -12.99 12.05 -14.25
C LYS A 467 -12.47 13.06 -13.24
N ARG A 468 -12.76 12.78 -11.97
CA ARG A 468 -12.38 13.63 -10.84
C ARG A 468 -11.76 12.86 -9.68
N LEU A 469 -11.00 13.58 -8.87
CA LEU A 469 -10.65 13.18 -7.52
C LEU A 469 -11.76 13.66 -6.57
N CYS A 470 -12.33 12.75 -5.79
CA CYS A 470 -13.30 13.07 -4.75
C CYS A 470 -12.58 13.27 -3.40
N VAL A 471 -12.61 14.47 -2.82
CA VAL A 471 -12.00 14.75 -1.52
C VAL A 471 -13.01 15.43 -0.60
N GLN A 472 -13.36 14.77 0.49
CA GLN A 472 -14.31 15.27 1.48
C GLN A 472 -13.65 15.46 2.83
N ARG A 473 -14.15 16.41 3.62
CA ARG A 473 -13.70 16.67 5.00
C ARG A 473 -14.46 15.77 5.99
N PRO A 474 -13.79 14.79 6.63
CA PRO A 474 -14.40 13.96 7.66
C PRO A 474 -14.64 14.76 8.95
N PRO A 475 -15.57 14.34 9.82
CA PRO A 475 -15.69 14.93 11.15
C PRO A 475 -14.39 14.73 11.93
N THR A 476 -13.97 15.74 12.69
CA THR A 476 -12.76 15.74 13.55
C THR A 476 -11.40 15.61 12.83
N SER A 477 -11.38 15.45 11.51
CA SER A 477 -10.20 15.13 10.70
C SER A 477 -10.20 15.92 9.38
N GLN A 478 -9.11 15.87 8.62
CA GLN A 478 -8.98 16.61 7.35
C GLN A 478 -8.38 15.72 6.26
N ASN A 479 -8.99 15.67 5.07
CA ASN A 479 -8.34 15.08 3.89
C ASN A 479 -7.83 16.20 2.96
N PHE A 480 -6.77 15.91 2.21
CA PHE A 480 -6.04 16.89 1.41
C PHE A 480 -5.89 16.42 -0.04
N ALA A 481 -6.05 17.34 -0.99
CA ALA A 481 -5.71 17.16 -2.40
C ALA A 481 -4.86 18.35 -2.84
N ILE A 482 -3.59 18.12 -3.14
CA ILE A 482 -2.60 19.17 -3.41
C ILE A 482 -1.89 18.87 -4.73
N GLY A 483 -1.91 19.82 -5.65
CA GLY A 483 -1.24 19.70 -6.97
C GLY A 483 -1.88 18.71 -7.92
N THR A 484 -3.14 18.31 -7.70
CA THR A 484 -3.80 17.33 -8.58
C THR A 484 -3.99 17.90 -9.99
N THR A 485 -3.60 17.14 -11.01
CA THR A 485 -3.96 17.37 -12.40
C THR A 485 -5.28 16.66 -12.71
N GLY A 486 -6.25 17.37 -13.26
CA GLY A 486 -7.63 16.92 -13.44
C GLY A 486 -8.61 17.54 -12.43
N ALA A 487 -9.90 17.21 -12.57
CA ALA A 487 -10.93 17.80 -11.72
C ALA A 487 -10.82 17.30 -10.26
N VAL A 488 -11.04 18.20 -9.30
CA VAL A 488 -11.14 17.86 -7.88
C VAL A 488 -12.48 18.39 -7.37
N SER A 489 -13.28 17.55 -6.71
CA SER A 489 -14.53 18.00 -6.09
C SER A 489 -14.85 17.20 -4.83
N LYS A 490 -15.84 17.66 -4.06
CA LYS A 490 -16.36 16.94 -2.89
C LYS A 490 -17.44 15.92 -3.25
N ASP A 491 -17.89 15.92 -4.50
CA ASP A 491 -19.13 15.26 -4.86
C ASP A 491 -18.87 13.79 -5.13
N ASN A 492 -19.64 12.99 -4.43
CA ASN A 492 -20.03 11.66 -4.83
C ASN A 492 -21.56 11.60 -4.75
N TRP A 493 -22.11 10.41 -4.59
CA TRP A 493 -23.54 10.18 -4.39
C TRP A 493 -24.10 10.83 -3.10
N TYR A 494 -23.25 11.28 -2.17
CA TYR A 494 -23.60 12.23 -1.12
C TYR A 494 -23.01 13.62 -1.37
N THR A 495 -23.89 14.56 -1.67
CA THR A 495 -23.51 15.94 -2.00
C THR A 495 -23.45 16.86 -0.78
N THR A 496 -23.79 16.38 0.42
CA THR A 496 -23.90 17.19 1.65
C THR A 496 -22.58 17.35 2.41
N HIS A 497 -21.58 16.50 2.14
CA HIS A 497 -20.27 16.63 2.78
C HIS A 497 -19.53 17.88 2.32
N GLN A 498 -18.69 18.40 3.21
CA GLN A 498 -17.82 19.54 2.96
C GLN A 498 -16.60 19.10 2.13
N LEU A 499 -16.09 20.02 1.32
CA LEU A 499 -14.86 19.80 0.57
C LEU A 499 -13.69 19.64 1.54
N GLY A 500 -12.80 18.69 1.25
CA GLY A 500 -11.50 18.64 1.91
C GLY A 500 -10.62 19.84 1.52
N TYR A 501 -9.35 19.80 1.91
CA TYR A 501 -8.42 20.88 1.61
C TYR A 501 -7.96 20.67 0.16
N VAL A 502 -8.08 21.71 -0.65
CA VAL A 502 -7.68 21.67 -2.07
C VAL A 502 -6.75 22.83 -2.35
N GLU A 503 -5.60 22.52 -2.96
CA GLU A 503 -4.60 23.51 -3.32
C GLU A 503 -3.93 23.16 -4.65
N GLY A 504 -3.76 24.14 -5.53
CA GLY A 504 -2.96 23.98 -6.75
C GLY A 504 -3.52 23.00 -7.79
N THR A 505 -4.83 22.75 -7.81
CA THR A 505 -5.47 21.94 -8.87
C THR A 505 -5.14 22.51 -10.26
N ASN A 506 -4.69 21.65 -11.17
CA ASN A 506 -4.23 22.00 -12.52
C ASN A 506 -3.10 23.04 -12.56
N LYS A 507 -2.34 23.21 -11.46
CA LYS A 507 -1.18 24.09 -11.40
C LYS A 507 0.11 23.26 -11.46
N PRO A 508 0.78 23.16 -12.62
CA PRO A 508 2.04 22.43 -12.74
C PRO A 508 3.16 23.08 -11.90
N GLY A 509 4.24 22.35 -11.65
CA GLY A 509 5.41 22.85 -10.91
C GLY A 509 5.29 22.78 -9.39
N LEU A 510 4.47 21.88 -8.83
CA LEU A 510 4.46 21.64 -7.39
C LEU A 510 5.84 21.13 -6.93
N ASP A 511 6.43 21.82 -5.95
CA ASP A 511 7.68 21.45 -5.29
C ASP A 511 7.47 21.42 -3.75
N PRO A 512 7.78 20.30 -3.05
CA PRO A 512 8.33 19.07 -3.60
C PRO A 512 7.33 18.33 -4.50
N SER A 513 7.84 17.74 -5.59
CA SER A 513 7.02 16.97 -6.53
C SER A 513 6.49 15.66 -5.95
N SER A 514 7.16 15.12 -4.92
CA SER A 514 6.67 14.03 -4.08
C SER A 514 6.78 14.40 -2.61
N LEU A 515 5.66 14.28 -1.89
CA LEU A 515 5.62 14.48 -0.45
C LEU A 515 6.42 13.40 0.28
N TYR A 516 6.22 12.12 -0.06
CA TYR A 516 6.90 11.01 0.61
C TYR A 516 8.41 11.11 0.47
N LEU A 517 8.92 11.35 -0.74
CA LEU A 517 10.36 11.43 -1.00
C LEU A 517 10.99 12.62 -0.30
N ALA A 518 10.32 13.79 -0.29
CA ALA A 518 10.82 14.95 0.44
C ALA A 518 10.81 14.73 1.97
N GLN A 519 9.76 14.09 2.51
CA GLN A 519 9.70 13.73 3.93
C GLN A 519 10.78 12.73 4.31
N LEU A 520 11.06 11.76 3.44
CA LEU A 520 12.13 10.79 3.63
C LEU A 520 13.50 11.45 3.60
N ALA A 521 13.75 12.30 2.62
CA ALA A 521 15.00 13.06 2.51
C ALA A 521 15.23 13.96 3.73
N ASP A 522 14.20 14.70 4.14
CA ASP A 522 14.23 15.48 5.38
C ASP A 522 14.55 14.59 6.58
N ARG A 523 13.81 13.50 6.81
CA ARG A 523 14.05 12.63 7.97
C ARG A 523 15.44 12.02 7.99
N LEU A 524 16.00 11.65 6.84
CA LEU A 524 17.33 11.04 6.73
C LEU A 524 18.47 12.09 6.69
N GLY A 525 18.15 13.36 6.46
CA GLY A 525 19.13 14.45 6.34
C GLY A 525 19.93 14.40 5.03
N THR A 526 19.30 13.95 3.94
CA THR A 526 19.92 13.72 2.63
C THR A 526 19.47 14.70 1.57
#